data_AF-A0A524BKK2-F1
#
_entry.id   AF-A0A524BKK2-F1
#
_cell.length_a   1.000
_cell.length_b   1.000
_cell.length_c   1.000
_cell.angle_alpha   90.00
_cell.angle_beta   90.00
_cell.angle_gamma   90.00
#
_symmetry.space_group_name_H-M   'P 1'
#
loop_
_entity.id
_entity.type
_entity.pdbx_description
1 polymer ?
#
loop_
_entity_poly.entity_id
_entity_poly.type
_entity_poly.pdbx_seq_one_letter_code
_entity_poly.pdbx_strand_id
1 'polypeptide(L)'
;MTDTATPPPAETAPAQHSGRVRSIAATLVFILALALMPVGIVAYWGHRTVTNTEAYLATVEPLAYDEEVQDALATTITTKIQEQIDPEALVEQIFAGLIERAPALKGLVPVIAGAIDSLISEVVNRLVRSEQFQQLWTIANTAAQEGLMAILEGREGGAVALQGDQVVLDISAVIDEVKAGLVERGFGAAANINIPVQDQYIVLLEAPQLAQIRTIYAFTSPIASYLIWFVVALFVVAIVLARRRPRMVAWTGGAVAVVGIVLTVGLNIGKTTFINQLQGTPFEKASEVFWATLLRFLYDAAASTIALGLILLVIGLYLCNARWAVELRASVNTLADKVATTIPPGPITNSGVWVASNARYVRAAIFVIFALILLIGNNLDLARTIWAGVIALILLAIVQVWVAAGRRQPVPVAA
;
A
#
# COMPACT_ATOMS: atom_id res chain seq x y z
N MET A 1 -68.09 34.98 44.72
CA MET A 1 -66.64 35.21 44.53
C MET A 1 -65.95 33.87 44.65
N THR A 2 -65.78 33.19 43.52
CA THR A 2 -65.08 31.90 43.41
C THR A 2 -63.85 32.17 42.55
N ASP A 3 -62.70 32.19 43.19
CA ASP A 3 -61.42 32.54 42.59
C ASP A 3 -60.93 31.38 41.72
N THR A 4 -60.65 31.65 40.45
CA THR A 4 -60.30 30.66 39.43
C THR A 4 -58.78 30.61 39.32
N ALA A 5 -58.14 29.67 40.01
CA ALA A 5 -56.69 29.47 39.89
C ALA A 5 -56.36 28.90 38.50
N THR A 6 -55.71 29.72 37.68
CA THR A 6 -55.23 29.37 36.33
C THR A 6 -54.00 28.45 36.44
N PRO A 7 -53.92 27.32 35.72
CA PRO A 7 -52.72 26.49 35.71
C PRO A 7 -51.57 27.19 34.96
N PRO A 8 -50.30 27.01 35.39
CA PRO A 8 -49.16 27.67 34.76
C PRO A 8 -48.97 27.19 33.30
N PRO A 9 -48.42 28.04 32.41
CA PRO A 9 -48.19 27.67 31.02
C PRO A 9 -47.18 26.52 30.94
N ALA A 10 -47.47 25.50 30.14
CA ALA A 10 -46.52 24.45 29.82
C ALA A 10 -45.27 25.07 29.18
N GLU A 11 -44.15 25.00 29.90
CA GLU A 11 -42.83 25.39 29.43
C GLU A 11 -42.51 24.54 28.19
N THR A 12 -42.52 25.15 27.00
CA THR A 12 -42.17 24.50 25.74
C THR A 12 -40.72 24.03 25.82
N ALA A 13 -40.52 22.73 26.02
CA ALA A 13 -39.19 22.10 26.04
C ALA A 13 -38.40 22.47 24.77
N PRO A 14 -37.25 23.16 24.86
CA PRO A 14 -36.48 23.49 23.69
C PRO A 14 -35.64 22.28 23.22
N ALA A 15 -35.59 22.12 21.90
CA ALA A 15 -34.52 21.49 21.10
C ALA A 15 -34.40 19.94 21.07
N GLN A 16 -35.37 19.25 20.47
CA GLN A 16 -35.13 17.94 19.84
C GLN A 16 -34.42 18.05 18.46
N HIS A 17 -34.47 19.22 17.80
CA HIS A 17 -34.00 19.40 16.43
C HIS A 17 -32.47 19.36 16.29
N SER A 18 -31.71 19.87 17.28
CA SER A 18 -30.24 19.90 17.25
C SER A 18 -29.60 18.51 17.29
N GLY A 19 -30.28 17.52 17.86
CA GLY A 19 -29.81 16.14 17.94
C GLY A 19 -29.85 15.39 16.61
N ARG A 20 -30.83 15.69 15.75
CA ARG A 20 -31.00 15.04 14.44
C ARG A 20 -29.98 15.55 13.42
N VAL A 21 -29.77 16.87 13.35
CA VAL A 21 -28.78 17.49 12.45
C VAL A 21 -27.37 16.97 12.74
N ARG A 22 -27.00 16.91 14.03
CA ARG A 22 -25.69 16.39 14.46
C ARG A 22 -25.50 14.91 14.09
N SER A 23 -26.57 14.12 14.14
CA SER A 23 -26.53 12.70 13.75
C SER A 23 -26.41 12.52 12.24
N ILE A 24 -27.13 13.31 11.44
CA ILE A 24 -27.04 13.27 9.98
C ILE A 24 -25.64 13.69 9.52
N ALA A 25 -25.12 14.79 10.07
CA ALA A 25 -23.75 15.25 9.81
C ALA A 25 -22.71 14.18 10.16
N ALA A 26 -22.86 13.49 11.31
CA ALA A 26 -21.95 12.41 11.70
C ALA A 26 -21.96 11.25 10.68
N THR A 27 -23.14 10.87 10.19
CA THR A 27 -23.27 9.82 9.17
C THR A 27 -22.68 10.23 7.83
N LEU A 28 -22.91 11.47 7.38
CA LEU A 28 -22.37 11.97 6.11
C LEU A 28 -20.83 12.04 6.16
N VAL A 29 -20.27 12.58 7.25
CA VAL A 29 -18.81 12.63 7.45
C VAL A 29 -18.23 11.22 7.51
N PHE A 30 -18.92 10.27 8.14
CA PHE A 30 -18.50 8.87 8.19
C PHE A 30 -18.48 8.21 6.80
N ILE A 31 -19.54 8.38 6.01
CA ILE A 31 -19.61 7.83 4.65
C ILE A 31 -18.52 8.44 3.78
N LEU A 32 -18.29 9.75 3.89
CA LEU A 32 -17.23 10.45 3.18
C LEU A 32 -15.84 9.90 3.55
N ALA A 33 -15.56 9.74 4.85
CA ALA A 33 -14.31 9.16 5.32
C ALA A 33 -14.11 7.72 4.78
N LEU A 34 -15.18 6.92 4.80
CA LEU A 34 -15.15 5.55 4.31
C LEU A 34 -14.88 5.47 2.80
N ALA A 35 -15.47 6.36 2.02
CA ALA A 35 -15.26 6.44 0.58
C ALA A 35 -13.85 6.94 0.20
N LEU A 36 -13.32 7.92 0.96
CA LEU A 36 -11.98 8.46 0.74
C LEU A 36 -10.88 7.51 1.20
N MET A 37 -11.14 6.61 2.14
CA MET A 37 -10.13 5.70 2.70
C MET A 37 -9.41 4.82 1.66
N PRO A 38 -10.09 4.03 0.80
CA PRO A 38 -9.39 3.22 -0.20
C PRO A 38 -8.61 4.07 -1.19
N VAL A 39 -9.18 5.21 -1.61
CA VAL A 39 -8.50 6.18 -2.50
C VAL A 39 -7.26 6.74 -1.83
N GLY A 40 -7.34 7.08 -0.55
CA GLY A 40 -6.21 7.60 0.24
C GLY A 40 -5.09 6.57 0.41
N ILE A 41 -5.41 5.29 0.61
CA ILE A 41 -4.41 4.22 0.71
C ILE A 41 -3.67 4.04 -0.62
N VAL A 42 -4.40 3.99 -1.74
CA VAL A 42 -3.81 3.86 -3.09
C VAL A 42 -3.00 5.10 -3.46
N ALA A 43 -3.50 6.30 -3.18
CA ALA A 43 -2.80 7.55 -3.43
C ALA A 43 -1.50 7.65 -2.61
N TYR A 44 -1.55 7.23 -1.34
CA TYR A 44 -0.38 7.19 -0.48
C TYR A 44 0.67 6.19 -0.98
N TRP A 45 0.25 5.00 -1.44
CA TRP A 45 1.15 4.05 -2.09
C TRP A 45 1.76 4.62 -3.37
N GLY A 46 0.96 5.22 -4.26
CA GLY A 46 1.48 5.82 -5.49
C GLY A 46 2.50 6.90 -5.18
N HIS A 47 2.22 7.79 -4.23
CA HIS A 47 3.17 8.81 -3.83
C HIS A 47 4.46 8.21 -3.25
N ARG A 48 4.32 7.26 -2.32
CA ARG A 48 5.45 6.68 -1.59
C ARG A 48 6.29 5.74 -2.46
N THR A 49 5.69 4.89 -3.27
CA THR A 49 6.37 3.80 -3.99
C THR A 49 6.64 4.16 -5.44
N VAL A 50 5.75 4.91 -6.09
CA VAL A 50 5.87 5.23 -7.52
C VAL A 50 6.48 6.60 -7.75
N THR A 51 6.19 7.62 -6.95
CA THR A 51 6.70 8.99 -7.22
C THR A 51 8.00 9.33 -6.50
N ASN A 52 8.34 8.58 -5.44
CA ASN A 52 9.60 8.77 -4.71
C ASN A 52 10.69 7.88 -5.33
N THR A 53 11.72 8.49 -5.92
CA THR A 53 12.80 7.78 -6.62
C THR A 53 13.51 6.76 -5.73
N GLU A 54 13.87 7.13 -4.51
CA GLU A 54 14.58 6.22 -3.58
C GLU A 54 13.72 4.99 -3.24
N ALA A 55 12.45 5.21 -2.94
CA ALA A 55 11.53 4.14 -2.61
C ALA A 55 11.15 3.27 -3.82
N TYR A 56 11.05 3.87 -5.00
CA TYR A 56 10.85 3.16 -6.25
C TYR A 56 12.05 2.25 -6.55
N LEU A 57 13.27 2.79 -6.52
CA LEU A 57 14.49 2.02 -6.75
C LEU A 57 14.66 0.92 -5.71
N ALA A 58 14.43 1.20 -4.42
CA ALA A 58 14.46 0.18 -3.38
C ALA A 58 13.42 -0.95 -3.59
N THR A 59 12.36 -0.70 -4.36
CA THR A 59 11.35 -1.69 -4.70
C THR A 59 11.73 -2.50 -5.94
N VAL A 60 12.33 -1.86 -6.95
CA VAL A 60 12.59 -2.47 -8.27
C VAL A 60 14.00 -3.05 -8.40
N GLU A 61 14.98 -2.52 -7.67
CA GLU A 61 16.36 -3.02 -7.67
C GLU A 61 16.46 -4.51 -7.28
N PRO A 62 15.74 -5.02 -6.25
CA PRO A 62 15.76 -6.44 -5.91
C PRO A 62 15.30 -7.36 -7.05
N LEU A 63 14.49 -6.88 -7.99
CA LEU A 63 14.00 -7.69 -9.12
C LEU A 63 15.13 -8.08 -10.08
N ALA A 64 16.25 -7.35 -10.09
CA ALA A 64 17.43 -7.72 -10.87
C ALA A 64 18.07 -9.03 -10.40
N TYR A 65 17.80 -9.44 -9.16
CA TYR A 65 18.33 -10.66 -8.53
C TYR A 65 17.36 -11.84 -8.60
N ASP A 66 16.13 -11.62 -9.04
CA ASP A 66 15.11 -12.65 -9.06
C ASP A 66 15.27 -13.59 -10.27
N GLU A 67 15.29 -14.90 -10.01
CA GLU A 67 15.55 -15.89 -11.06
C GLU A 67 14.44 -15.91 -12.13
N GLU A 68 13.18 -15.70 -11.76
CA GLU A 68 12.07 -15.72 -12.71
C GLU A 68 12.13 -14.49 -13.64
N VAL A 69 12.54 -13.33 -13.10
CA VAL A 69 12.79 -12.11 -13.90
C VAL A 69 14.00 -12.30 -14.82
N GLN A 70 15.10 -12.83 -14.30
CA GLN A 70 16.32 -13.10 -15.08
C GLN A 70 16.07 -14.09 -16.21
N ASP A 71 15.33 -15.17 -15.95
CA ASP A 71 15.01 -16.20 -16.95
C ASP A 71 14.08 -15.65 -18.04
N ALA A 72 13.09 -14.82 -17.67
CA ALA A 72 12.22 -14.15 -18.63
C ALA A 72 13.00 -13.20 -19.56
N LEU A 73 13.92 -12.41 -18.99
CA LEU A 73 14.80 -11.51 -19.74
C LEU A 73 15.77 -12.27 -20.62
N ALA A 74 16.42 -13.30 -20.10
CA ALA A 74 17.38 -14.12 -20.85
C ALA A 74 16.69 -14.81 -22.03
N THR A 75 15.50 -15.39 -21.82
CA THR A 75 14.70 -16.00 -22.89
C THR A 75 14.35 -14.96 -23.95
N THR A 76 13.82 -13.80 -23.54
CA THR A 76 13.41 -12.74 -24.48
C THR A 76 14.57 -12.20 -25.29
N ILE A 77 15.71 -11.90 -24.65
CA ILE A 77 16.91 -11.40 -25.31
C ILE A 77 17.46 -12.46 -26.28
N THR A 78 17.52 -13.72 -25.85
CA THR A 78 17.98 -14.84 -26.69
C THR A 78 17.11 -14.98 -27.94
N THR A 79 15.77 -15.02 -27.77
CA THR A 79 14.84 -15.10 -28.91
C THR A 79 15.01 -13.90 -29.85
N LYS A 80 15.17 -12.67 -29.33
CA LYS A 80 15.36 -11.48 -30.16
C LYS A 80 16.69 -11.48 -30.91
N ILE A 81 17.76 -12.02 -30.33
CA ILE A 81 19.05 -12.19 -31.01
C ILE A 81 18.92 -13.24 -32.11
N GLN A 82 18.29 -14.39 -31.83
CA GLN A 82 18.07 -15.47 -32.79
C GLN A 82 17.17 -15.06 -33.96
N GLU A 83 16.16 -14.20 -33.71
CA GLU A 83 15.34 -13.62 -34.77
C GLU A 83 16.14 -12.73 -35.74
N GLN A 84 17.25 -12.14 -35.29
CA GLN A 84 18.12 -11.29 -36.12
C GLN A 84 19.30 -12.05 -36.73
N ILE A 85 19.77 -13.09 -36.05
CA ILE A 85 20.93 -13.90 -36.42
C ILE A 85 20.41 -15.31 -36.73
N ASP A 86 20.10 -15.58 -38.00
CA ASP A 86 19.76 -16.94 -38.45
C ASP A 86 21.03 -17.81 -38.42
N PRO A 87 21.19 -18.71 -37.42
CA PRO A 87 22.43 -19.45 -37.22
C PRO A 87 22.62 -20.49 -38.32
N GLU A 88 21.55 -21.05 -38.87
CA GLU A 88 21.63 -21.99 -39.99
C GLU A 88 22.11 -21.27 -41.25
N ALA A 89 21.53 -20.11 -41.57
CA ALA A 89 21.98 -19.32 -42.72
C ALA A 89 23.44 -18.85 -42.58
N LEU A 90 23.87 -18.49 -41.37
CA LEU A 90 25.27 -18.14 -41.09
C LEU A 90 26.22 -19.31 -41.31
N VAL A 91 25.87 -20.49 -40.78
CA VAL A 91 26.68 -21.71 -40.96
C VAL A 91 26.71 -22.13 -42.43
N GLU A 92 25.57 -22.10 -43.13
CA GLU A 92 25.53 -22.37 -44.57
C GLU A 92 26.39 -21.38 -45.36
N GLN A 93 26.34 -20.09 -45.03
CA GLN A 93 27.13 -19.06 -45.71
C GLN A 93 28.64 -19.21 -45.46
N ILE A 94 29.05 -19.48 -44.21
CA ILE A 94 30.46 -19.63 -43.84
C ILE A 94 31.05 -20.91 -44.47
N PHE A 95 30.29 -22.01 -44.46
CA PHE A 95 30.75 -23.31 -44.94
C PHE A 95 30.32 -23.62 -46.38
N ALA A 96 29.75 -22.67 -47.13
CA ALA A 96 29.22 -22.88 -48.48
C ALA A 96 30.20 -23.63 -49.40
N GLY A 97 31.45 -23.16 -49.50
CA GLY A 97 32.46 -23.79 -50.36
C GLY A 97 32.95 -25.17 -49.88
N LEU A 98 32.77 -25.49 -48.59
CA LEU A 98 33.04 -26.82 -48.04
C LEU A 98 31.87 -27.78 -48.29
N ILE A 99 30.64 -27.28 -48.14
CA ILE A 99 29.41 -28.03 -48.41
C ILE A 99 29.30 -28.38 -49.89
N GLU A 100 29.67 -27.47 -50.80
CA GLU A 100 29.73 -27.74 -52.25
C GLU A 100 30.69 -28.88 -52.58
N ARG A 101 31.82 -28.97 -51.88
CA ARG A 101 32.84 -30.02 -52.08
C ARG A 101 32.48 -31.34 -51.40
N ALA A 102 31.74 -31.29 -50.30
CA ALA A 102 31.35 -32.45 -49.51
C ALA A 102 29.89 -32.30 -49.04
N PRO A 103 28.90 -32.67 -49.89
CA PRO A 103 27.48 -32.44 -49.60
C PRO A 103 26.97 -33.18 -48.35
N ALA A 104 27.68 -34.23 -47.91
CA ALA A 104 27.40 -34.92 -46.65
C ALA A 104 27.50 -34.01 -45.41
N LEU A 105 28.26 -32.91 -45.48
CA LEU A 105 28.41 -31.95 -44.37
C LEU A 105 27.14 -31.13 -44.13
N LYS A 106 26.21 -31.07 -45.09
CA LYS A 106 24.94 -30.35 -44.92
C LYS A 106 24.12 -30.89 -43.74
N GLY A 107 24.24 -32.17 -43.44
CA GLY A 107 23.58 -32.78 -42.27
C GLY A 107 24.11 -32.30 -40.92
N LEU A 108 25.30 -31.69 -40.87
CA LEU A 108 25.89 -31.12 -39.65
C LEU A 108 25.49 -29.66 -39.42
N VAL A 109 24.90 -28.99 -40.42
CA VAL A 109 24.47 -27.58 -40.30
C VAL A 109 23.52 -27.39 -39.12
N PRO A 110 22.44 -28.18 -38.95
CA PRO A 110 21.55 -28.03 -37.79
C PRO A 110 22.23 -28.30 -36.45
N VAL A 111 23.24 -29.19 -36.44
CA VAL A 111 24.01 -29.51 -35.21
C VAL A 111 24.89 -28.34 -34.80
N ILE A 112 25.57 -27.71 -35.75
CA ILE A 112 26.42 -26.54 -35.50
C ILE A 112 25.56 -25.32 -35.15
N ALA A 113 24.47 -25.10 -35.87
CA ALA A 113 23.50 -24.04 -35.57
C ALA A 113 22.94 -24.17 -34.16
N GLY A 114 22.51 -25.37 -33.75
CA GLY A 114 22.05 -25.64 -32.38
C GLY A 114 23.15 -25.42 -31.31
N ALA A 115 24.42 -25.67 -31.64
CA ALA A 115 25.52 -25.35 -30.74
C ALA A 115 25.74 -23.84 -30.57
N ILE A 116 25.55 -23.06 -31.66
CA ILE A 116 25.58 -21.60 -31.61
C ILE A 116 24.40 -21.08 -30.77
N ASP A 117 23.20 -21.62 -30.96
CA ASP A 117 22.01 -21.26 -30.16
C ASP A 117 22.20 -21.51 -28.66
N SER A 118 22.77 -22.67 -28.32
CA SER A 118 23.10 -23.01 -26.93
C SER A 118 24.13 -22.03 -26.36
N LEU A 119 25.16 -21.68 -27.13
CA LEU A 119 26.19 -20.73 -26.70
C LEU A 119 25.61 -19.32 -26.50
N ILE A 120 24.74 -18.84 -27.41
CA ILE A 120 24.04 -17.56 -27.26
C ILE A 120 23.22 -17.58 -25.97
N SER A 121 22.41 -18.62 -25.77
CA SER A 121 21.58 -18.78 -24.58
C SER A 121 22.42 -18.76 -23.29
N GLU A 122 23.56 -19.46 -23.27
CA GLU A 122 24.45 -19.51 -22.11
C GLU A 122 25.13 -18.17 -21.84
N VAL A 123 25.61 -17.48 -22.88
CA VAL A 123 26.25 -16.16 -22.75
C VAL A 123 25.23 -15.13 -22.27
N VAL A 124 24.02 -15.11 -22.85
CA VAL A 124 22.94 -14.22 -22.43
C VAL A 124 22.55 -14.50 -20.98
N ASN A 125 22.35 -15.76 -20.60
CA ASN A 125 22.01 -16.12 -19.23
C ASN A 125 23.10 -15.66 -18.23
N ARG A 126 24.38 -15.90 -18.55
CA ARG A 126 25.50 -15.44 -17.72
C ARG A 126 25.56 -13.91 -17.63
N LEU A 127 25.26 -13.22 -18.73
CA LEU A 127 25.23 -11.77 -18.77
C LEU A 127 24.08 -11.21 -17.92
N VAL A 128 22.86 -11.71 -18.07
CA VAL A 128 21.69 -11.25 -17.30
C VAL A 128 21.87 -11.51 -15.80
N ARG A 129 22.54 -12.59 -15.42
CA ARG A 129 22.86 -12.93 -14.02
C ARG A 129 24.09 -12.20 -13.47
N SER A 130 24.75 -11.38 -14.28
CA SER A 130 26.01 -10.71 -13.88
C SER A 130 25.78 -9.50 -12.98
N GLU A 131 26.79 -9.16 -12.16
CA GLU A 131 26.79 -7.93 -11.37
C GLU A 131 26.73 -6.68 -12.27
N GLN A 132 27.30 -6.75 -13.47
CA GLN A 132 27.24 -5.67 -14.44
C GLN A 132 25.79 -5.42 -14.88
N PHE A 133 25.03 -6.47 -15.19
CA PHE A 133 23.63 -6.32 -15.57
C PHE A 133 22.78 -5.74 -14.45
N GLN A 134 23.05 -6.09 -13.19
CA GLN A 134 22.36 -5.50 -12.04
C GLN A 134 22.58 -3.98 -11.95
N GLN A 135 23.81 -3.51 -12.18
CA GLN A 135 24.08 -2.07 -12.22
C GLN A 135 23.35 -1.37 -13.37
N LEU A 136 23.30 -2.02 -14.54
CA LEU A 136 22.56 -1.52 -15.69
C LEU A 136 21.06 -1.47 -15.46
N TRP A 137 20.52 -2.46 -14.76
CA TRP A 137 19.14 -2.48 -14.31
C TRP A 137 18.84 -1.26 -13.44
N THR A 138 19.70 -0.96 -12.44
CA THR A 138 19.50 0.21 -11.57
C THR A 138 19.58 1.53 -12.34
N ILE A 139 20.54 1.69 -13.26
CA ILE A 139 20.66 2.89 -14.11
C ILE A 139 19.43 3.05 -15.00
N ALA A 140 19.01 1.99 -15.68
CA ALA A 140 17.85 2.00 -16.57
C ALA A 140 16.57 2.36 -15.80
N ASN A 141 16.35 1.78 -14.61
CA ASN A 141 15.19 2.09 -13.77
C ASN A 141 15.24 3.51 -13.21
N THR A 142 16.43 4.02 -12.87
CA THR A 142 16.60 5.41 -12.42
C THR A 142 16.20 6.37 -13.53
N ALA A 143 16.72 6.17 -14.73
CA ALA A 143 16.44 7.03 -15.87
C ALA A 143 14.95 6.92 -16.31
N ALA A 144 14.37 5.71 -16.28
CA ALA A 144 12.94 5.52 -16.53
C ALA A 144 12.06 6.27 -15.51
N GLN A 145 12.44 6.22 -14.24
CA GLN A 145 11.75 6.91 -13.15
C GLN A 145 11.85 8.43 -13.26
N GLU A 146 13.03 8.96 -13.58
CA GLU A 146 13.22 10.39 -13.82
C GLU A 146 12.44 10.88 -15.04
N GLY A 147 12.41 10.08 -16.11
CA GLY A 147 11.56 10.32 -17.28
C GLY A 147 10.08 10.39 -16.90
N LEU A 148 9.59 9.42 -16.11
CA LEU A 148 8.21 9.43 -15.61
C LEU A 148 7.90 10.70 -14.80
N MET A 149 8.80 11.08 -13.90
CA MET A 149 8.61 12.27 -13.06
C MET A 149 8.63 13.57 -13.88
N ALA A 150 9.51 13.67 -14.88
CA ALA A 150 9.52 14.81 -15.81
C ALA A 150 8.19 14.97 -16.55
N ILE A 151 7.56 13.85 -16.95
CA ILE A 151 6.24 13.83 -17.60
C ILE A 151 5.14 14.31 -16.66
N LEU A 152 5.15 13.81 -15.42
CA LEU A 152 4.12 14.08 -14.41
C LEU A 152 4.17 15.53 -13.90
N GLU A 153 5.37 16.08 -13.73
CA GLU A 153 5.59 17.46 -13.27
C GLU A 153 5.35 18.51 -14.36
N GLY A 154 5.28 18.10 -15.63
CA GLY A 154 4.97 19.00 -16.74
C GLY A 154 5.99 20.12 -16.91
N ARG A 155 7.28 19.85 -16.65
CA ARG A 155 8.36 20.85 -16.79
C ARG A 155 8.43 21.32 -18.25
N GLU A 156 7.92 22.51 -18.53
CA GLU A 156 7.97 23.14 -19.84
C GLU A 156 9.44 23.44 -20.18
N GLY A 157 9.96 22.74 -21.19
CA GLY A 157 11.37 22.81 -21.61
C GLY A 157 12.13 21.48 -21.57
N GLY A 158 11.51 20.38 -21.12
CA GLY A 158 12.12 19.05 -21.12
C GLY A 158 11.17 17.94 -21.56
N ALA A 159 11.64 17.10 -22.47
CA ALA A 159 11.12 15.78 -22.83
C ALA A 159 9.68 15.64 -23.40
N VAL A 160 8.83 16.68 -23.42
CA VAL A 160 7.45 16.57 -23.92
C VAL A 160 7.22 17.47 -25.12
N ALA A 161 7.18 16.88 -26.31
CA ALA A 161 6.83 17.58 -27.54
C ALA A 161 5.37 17.26 -27.91
N LEU A 162 4.57 18.30 -28.16
CA LEU A 162 3.27 18.15 -28.79
C LEU A 162 3.50 17.87 -30.28
N GLN A 163 3.24 16.65 -30.72
CA GLN A 163 3.26 16.30 -32.14
C GLN A 163 1.81 16.08 -32.61
N GLY A 164 1.14 17.17 -32.96
CA GLY A 164 -0.28 17.13 -33.34
C GLY A 164 -1.21 16.86 -32.15
N ASP A 165 -2.03 15.82 -32.24
CA ASP A 165 -3.01 15.39 -31.21
C ASP A 165 -2.46 14.28 -30.28
N GLN A 166 -1.17 13.96 -30.40
CA GLN A 166 -0.47 12.96 -29.61
C GLN A 166 0.58 13.64 -28.73
N VAL A 167 0.62 13.23 -27.46
CA VAL A 167 1.70 13.65 -26.56
C VAL A 167 2.82 12.64 -26.69
N VAL A 168 3.90 13.07 -27.33
CA VAL A 168 5.05 12.24 -27.64
C VAL A 168 6.15 12.53 -26.62
N LEU A 169 6.67 11.46 -26.01
CA LEU A 169 7.74 11.54 -25.02
C LEU A 169 9.09 11.40 -25.70
N ASP A 170 9.91 12.44 -25.59
CA ASP A 170 11.31 12.40 -25.93
C ASP A 170 12.10 11.76 -24.78
N ILE A 171 12.50 10.50 -24.98
CA ILE A 171 13.34 9.75 -24.03
C ILE A 171 14.83 9.88 -24.34
N SER A 172 15.25 10.82 -25.19
CA SER A 172 16.67 10.99 -25.57
C SER A 172 17.56 11.22 -24.36
N ALA A 173 17.14 12.06 -23.41
CA ALA A 173 17.89 12.32 -22.19
C ALA A 173 18.07 11.04 -21.32
N VAL A 174 17.06 10.18 -21.28
CA VAL A 174 17.09 8.90 -20.57
C VAL A 174 18.03 7.90 -21.26
N ILE A 175 17.97 7.85 -22.59
CA ILE A 175 18.87 7.04 -23.41
C ILE A 175 20.33 7.48 -23.21
N ASP A 176 20.58 8.78 -23.17
CA ASP A 176 21.91 9.35 -23.01
C ASP A 176 22.48 9.04 -21.61
N GLU A 177 21.66 9.12 -20.56
CA GLU A 177 22.05 8.75 -19.19
C GLU A 177 22.42 7.26 -19.10
N VAL A 178 21.62 6.39 -19.72
CA VAL A 178 21.88 4.94 -19.79
C VAL A 178 23.19 4.66 -20.56
N LYS A 179 23.42 5.33 -21.70
CA LYS A 179 24.65 5.20 -22.47
C LYS A 179 25.87 5.66 -21.69
N ALA A 180 25.79 6.81 -21.02
CA ALA A 180 26.88 7.34 -20.21
C ALA A 180 27.25 6.35 -19.09
N GLY A 181 26.24 5.84 -18.38
CA GLY A 181 26.42 4.84 -17.31
C GLY A 181 27.04 3.52 -17.80
N LEU A 182 26.67 3.07 -19.01
CA LEU A 182 27.24 1.90 -19.70
C LEU A 182 28.71 2.11 -20.09
N VAL A 183 29.04 3.24 -20.69
CA VAL A 183 30.39 3.55 -21.19
C VAL A 183 31.38 3.69 -20.04
N GLU A 184 30.99 4.36 -18.95
CA GLU A 184 31.80 4.52 -17.75
C GLU A 184 32.22 3.17 -17.13
N ARG A 185 31.41 2.13 -17.32
CA ARG A 185 31.58 0.80 -16.69
C ARG A 185 32.15 -0.27 -17.62
N GLY A 186 32.69 0.14 -18.77
CA GLY A 186 33.44 -0.74 -19.68
C GLY A 186 32.61 -1.33 -20.83
N PHE A 187 31.33 -0.99 -20.95
CA PHE A 187 30.53 -1.32 -22.13
C PHE A 187 30.75 -0.29 -23.24
N GLY A 188 31.98 -0.21 -23.76
CA GLY A 188 32.34 0.76 -24.81
C GLY A 188 31.53 0.63 -26.10
N ALA A 189 30.93 -0.54 -26.35
CA ALA A 189 29.99 -0.75 -27.46
C ALA A 189 28.73 0.13 -27.36
N ALA A 190 28.31 0.52 -26.15
CA ALA A 190 27.13 1.35 -25.92
C ALA A 190 27.28 2.77 -26.53
N ALA A 191 28.51 3.28 -26.64
CA ALA A 191 28.78 4.56 -27.28
C ALA A 191 28.43 4.57 -28.77
N ASN A 192 28.46 3.40 -29.43
CA ASN A 192 28.24 3.26 -30.87
C ASN A 192 26.80 2.83 -31.22
N ILE A 193 25.93 2.63 -30.21
CA ILE A 193 24.52 2.31 -30.45
C ILE A 193 23.80 3.59 -30.87
N ASN A 194 23.59 3.73 -32.18
CA ASN A 194 22.81 4.84 -32.73
C ASN A 194 21.33 4.42 -32.78
N ILE A 195 20.54 4.88 -31.82
CA ILE A 195 19.10 4.63 -31.79
C ILE A 195 18.46 5.61 -32.79
N PRO A 196 17.72 5.13 -33.81
CA PRO A 196 17.03 5.99 -34.75
C PRO A 196 16.17 7.02 -34.03
N VAL A 197 16.14 8.26 -34.53
CA VAL A 197 15.37 9.36 -33.93
C VAL A 197 13.88 9.00 -33.74
N GLN A 198 13.36 8.10 -34.56
CA GLN A 198 11.98 7.61 -34.52
C GLN A 198 11.68 6.78 -33.26
N ASP A 199 12.68 6.09 -32.72
CA ASP A 199 12.57 5.24 -31.52
C ASP A 199 12.91 6.01 -30.22
N GLN A 200 13.35 7.27 -30.34
CA GLN A 200 13.57 8.19 -29.21
C GLN A 200 12.27 8.82 -28.72
N TYR A 201 11.18 8.58 -29.45
CA TYR A 201 9.87 9.14 -29.21
C TYR A 201 8.87 8.03 -28.90
N ILE A 202 8.56 7.84 -27.61
CA ILE A 202 7.53 6.87 -27.23
C ILE A 202 6.17 7.55 -27.26
N VAL A 203 5.27 7.04 -28.10
CA VAL A 203 3.85 7.38 -28.06
C VAL A 203 3.26 6.68 -26.84
N LEU A 204 3.13 7.41 -25.74
CA LEU A 204 2.71 6.83 -24.47
C LEU A 204 1.21 6.51 -24.46
N LEU A 205 0.38 7.52 -24.76
CA LEU A 205 -1.08 7.52 -24.56
C LEU A 205 -1.74 8.59 -25.46
N GLU A 206 -3.01 8.37 -25.82
CA GLU A 206 -3.84 9.43 -26.42
C GLU A 206 -3.94 10.64 -25.47
N ALA A 207 -3.86 11.86 -26.01
CA ALA A 207 -3.84 13.13 -25.26
C ALA A 207 -4.87 13.26 -24.09
N PRO A 208 -6.13 12.78 -24.19
CA PRO A 208 -7.08 12.91 -23.08
C PRO A 208 -6.71 12.10 -21.82
N GLN A 209 -6.02 10.97 -21.96
CA GLN A 209 -5.66 10.11 -20.82
C GLN A 209 -4.46 10.69 -20.05
N LEU A 210 -3.51 11.30 -20.75
CA LEU A 210 -2.38 11.98 -20.13
C LEU A 210 -2.83 13.25 -19.37
N ALA A 211 -3.82 13.97 -19.91
CA ALA A 211 -4.46 15.08 -19.20
C ALA A 211 -5.14 14.61 -17.89
N GLN A 212 -5.80 13.44 -17.90
CA GLN A 212 -6.40 12.87 -16.69
C GLN A 212 -5.33 12.47 -15.65
N ILE A 213 -4.26 11.79 -16.05
CA ILE A 213 -3.18 11.38 -15.14
C ILE A 213 -2.46 12.60 -14.56
N ARG A 214 -2.16 13.62 -15.37
CA ARG A 214 -1.58 14.89 -14.91
C ARG A 214 -2.52 15.63 -13.98
N THR A 215 -3.81 15.65 -14.27
CA THR A 215 -4.81 16.26 -13.39
C THR A 215 -4.85 15.52 -12.04
N ILE A 216 -4.92 14.19 -12.05
CA ILE A 216 -4.88 13.38 -10.83
C ILE A 216 -3.59 13.65 -10.05
N TYR A 217 -2.43 13.64 -10.71
CA TYR A 217 -1.14 13.92 -10.09
C TYR A 217 -1.05 15.34 -9.51
N ALA A 218 -1.51 16.37 -10.23
CA ALA A 218 -1.48 17.75 -9.76
C ALA A 218 -2.40 17.98 -8.53
N PHE A 219 -3.58 17.34 -8.50
CA PHE A 219 -4.48 17.41 -7.34
C PHE A 219 -4.01 16.53 -6.18
N THR A 220 -3.33 15.42 -6.48
CA THR A 220 -2.97 14.40 -5.50
C THR A 220 -1.58 14.65 -4.91
N SER A 221 -0.57 15.08 -5.66
CA SER A 221 0.81 15.27 -5.17
C SER A 221 0.93 16.14 -3.91
N PRO A 222 0.36 17.37 -3.84
CA PRO A 222 0.46 18.19 -2.63
C PRO A 222 -0.41 17.69 -1.46
N ILE A 223 -1.44 16.88 -1.74
CA ILE A 223 -2.44 16.46 -0.75
C ILE A 223 -2.21 15.00 -0.31
N ALA A 224 -1.56 14.15 -1.09
CA ALA A 224 -1.47 12.69 -0.89
C ALA A 224 -0.82 12.34 0.43
N SER A 225 0.26 13.02 0.79
CA SER A 225 0.92 12.86 2.10
C SER A 225 0.01 13.27 3.26
N TYR A 226 -0.90 14.24 3.06
CA TYR A 226 -1.83 14.74 4.08
C TYR A 226 -3.21 14.08 4.04
N LEU A 227 -3.56 13.39 2.94
CA LEU A 227 -4.88 12.84 2.69
C LEU A 227 -5.20 11.75 3.71
N ILE A 228 -4.21 10.93 4.06
CA ILE A 228 -4.38 9.91 5.10
C ILE A 228 -4.72 10.55 6.46
N TRP A 229 -4.07 11.66 6.81
CA TRP A 229 -4.35 12.42 8.02
C TRP A 229 -5.73 13.06 7.99
N PHE A 230 -6.14 13.56 6.82
CA PHE A 230 -7.48 14.10 6.60
C PHE A 230 -8.57 13.03 6.78
N VAL A 231 -8.39 11.83 6.23
CA VAL A 231 -9.31 10.70 6.42
C VAL A 231 -9.40 10.31 7.89
N VAL A 232 -8.26 10.21 8.58
CA VAL A 232 -8.23 9.94 10.03
C VAL A 232 -8.98 11.02 10.80
N ALA A 233 -8.77 12.30 10.48
CA ALA A 233 -9.47 13.41 11.09
C ALA A 233 -11.00 13.32 10.87
N LEU A 234 -11.45 12.97 9.67
CA LEU A 234 -12.88 12.77 9.38
C LEU A 234 -13.48 11.65 10.24
N PHE A 235 -12.79 10.52 10.40
CA PHE A 235 -13.24 9.44 11.29
C PHE A 235 -13.34 9.91 12.75
N VAL A 236 -12.34 10.66 13.24
CA VAL A 236 -12.37 11.23 14.60
C VAL A 236 -13.56 12.20 14.76
N VAL A 237 -13.77 13.09 13.80
CA VAL A 237 -14.90 14.02 13.80
C VAL A 237 -16.23 13.27 13.81
N ALA A 238 -16.39 12.25 12.97
CA ALA A 238 -17.60 11.41 12.96
C ALA A 238 -17.88 10.78 14.33
N ILE A 239 -16.85 10.25 15.00
CA ILE A 239 -16.97 9.65 16.33
C ILE A 239 -17.32 10.70 17.41
N VAL A 240 -16.72 11.90 17.35
CA VAL A 240 -16.98 12.98 18.32
C VAL A 240 -18.38 13.57 18.16
N LEU A 241 -18.84 13.68 16.91
CA LEU A 241 -20.15 14.21 16.55
C LEU A 241 -21.28 13.23 16.90
N ALA A 242 -20.99 11.93 16.90
CA ALA A 242 -21.96 10.89 17.24
C ALA A 242 -22.58 11.01 18.63
N ARG A 243 -23.90 10.87 18.69
CA ARG A 243 -24.67 10.87 19.95
C ARG A 243 -24.54 9.56 20.75
N ARG A 244 -24.22 8.44 20.09
CA ARG A 244 -23.93 7.13 20.71
C ARG A 244 -22.52 6.66 20.34
N ARG A 245 -21.51 7.31 20.92
CA ARG A 245 -20.08 7.08 20.67
C ARG A 245 -19.65 5.60 20.59
N PRO A 246 -20.02 4.70 21.51
CA PRO A 246 -19.52 3.32 21.45
C PRO A 246 -20.05 2.51 20.25
N ARG A 247 -21.29 2.73 19.82
CA ARG A 247 -21.84 2.08 18.62
C ARG A 247 -21.14 2.57 17.35
N MET A 248 -20.85 3.87 17.28
CA MET A 248 -20.18 4.44 16.11
C MET A 248 -18.72 3.95 15.99
N VAL A 249 -18.02 3.72 17.10
CA VAL A 249 -16.68 3.10 17.07
C VAL A 249 -16.75 1.68 16.51
N ALA A 250 -17.75 0.87 16.92
CA ALA A 250 -17.92 -0.49 16.40
C ALA A 250 -18.24 -0.51 14.89
N TRP A 251 -19.16 0.35 14.44
CA TRP A 251 -19.47 0.51 13.02
C TRP A 251 -18.27 1.01 12.22
N THR A 252 -17.47 1.92 12.79
CA THR A 252 -16.24 2.41 12.15
C THR A 252 -15.22 1.30 12.01
N GLY A 253 -14.98 0.51 13.06
CA GLY A 253 -14.08 -0.63 12.98
C GLY A 253 -14.52 -1.66 11.94
N GLY A 254 -15.81 -2.02 11.94
CA GLY A 254 -16.37 -2.93 10.95
C GLY A 254 -16.22 -2.41 9.52
N ALA A 255 -16.55 -1.14 9.27
CA ALA A 255 -16.44 -0.55 7.94
C ALA A 255 -14.99 -0.43 7.46
N VAL A 256 -14.07 -0.06 8.35
CA VAL A 256 -12.63 -0.03 8.06
C VAL A 256 -12.11 -1.43 7.72
N ALA A 257 -12.53 -2.46 8.47
CA ALA A 257 -12.17 -3.84 8.15
C ALA A 257 -12.70 -4.27 6.78
N VAL A 258 -13.93 -3.89 6.43
CA VAL A 258 -14.51 -4.13 5.09
C VAL A 258 -13.71 -3.44 4.00
N VAL A 259 -13.26 -2.19 4.19
CA VAL A 259 -12.39 -1.50 3.23
C VAL A 259 -11.09 -2.27 3.01
N GLY A 260 -10.45 -2.74 4.08
CA GLY A 260 -9.25 -3.56 3.96
C GLY A 260 -9.50 -4.88 3.20
N ILE A 261 -10.63 -5.55 3.45
CA ILE A 261 -11.03 -6.75 2.70
C ILE A 261 -11.25 -6.43 1.22
N VAL A 262 -11.98 -5.36 0.90
CA VAL A 262 -12.25 -4.93 -0.48
C VAL A 262 -10.95 -4.63 -1.22
N LEU A 263 -10.00 -3.95 -0.57
CA LEU A 263 -8.66 -3.71 -1.13
C LEU A 263 -7.93 -5.02 -1.42
N THR A 264 -7.90 -5.96 -0.48
CA THR A 264 -7.28 -7.27 -0.69
C THR A 264 -7.93 -8.04 -1.84
N VAL A 265 -9.27 -8.04 -1.92
CA VAL A 265 -9.98 -8.68 -3.02
C VAL A 265 -9.65 -8.01 -4.36
N GLY A 266 -9.67 -6.67 -4.41
CA GLY A 266 -9.31 -5.91 -5.61
C GLY A 266 -7.88 -6.18 -6.07
N LEU A 267 -6.93 -6.26 -5.14
CA LEU A 267 -5.54 -6.62 -5.41
C LEU A 267 -5.40 -8.03 -5.98
N ASN A 268 -6.12 -9.01 -5.43
CA ASN A 268 -6.08 -10.38 -5.94
C ASN A 268 -6.72 -10.51 -7.32
N ILE A 269 -7.85 -9.83 -7.55
CA ILE A 269 -8.47 -9.78 -8.89
C ILE A 269 -7.50 -9.14 -9.89
N GLY A 270 -6.91 -8.00 -9.52
CA GLY A 270 -5.89 -7.33 -10.34
C GLY A 270 -4.71 -8.23 -10.65
N LYS A 271 -4.18 -8.95 -9.65
CA LYS A 271 -3.10 -9.95 -9.82
C LYS A 271 -3.47 -10.97 -10.89
N THR A 272 -4.64 -11.59 -10.74
CA THR A 272 -5.09 -12.64 -11.66
C THR A 272 -5.29 -12.09 -13.07
N THR A 273 -5.94 -10.92 -13.22
CA THR A 273 -6.13 -10.31 -14.54
C THR A 273 -4.81 -9.94 -15.20
N PHE A 274 -3.85 -9.41 -14.46
CA PHE A 274 -2.53 -9.04 -14.96
C PHE A 274 -1.73 -10.26 -15.43
N ILE A 275 -1.65 -11.31 -14.60
CA ILE A 275 -0.93 -12.55 -14.96
C ILE A 275 -1.60 -13.25 -16.14
N ASN A 276 -2.94 -13.29 -16.18
CA ASN A 276 -3.67 -13.92 -17.28
C ASN A 276 -3.37 -13.29 -18.65
N GLN A 277 -3.03 -11.99 -18.71
CA GLN A 277 -2.63 -11.34 -19.97
C GLN A 277 -1.24 -11.76 -20.45
N LEU A 278 -0.40 -12.25 -19.55
CA LEU A 278 0.97 -12.67 -19.83
C LEU A 278 1.13 -14.20 -19.90
N GLN A 279 0.02 -14.94 -19.80
CA GLN A 279 0.02 -16.40 -19.93
C GLN A 279 0.59 -16.84 -21.28
N GLY A 280 1.50 -17.81 -21.22
CA GLY A 280 2.20 -18.31 -22.41
C GLY A 280 3.32 -17.40 -22.94
N THR A 281 3.62 -16.30 -22.27
CA THR A 281 4.81 -15.48 -22.54
C THR A 281 5.95 -15.85 -21.58
N PRO A 282 7.23 -15.54 -21.92
CA PRO A 282 8.35 -15.73 -20.99
C PRO A 282 8.19 -14.97 -19.66
N PHE A 283 7.34 -13.93 -19.63
CA PHE A 283 7.12 -13.07 -18.46
C PHE A 283 6.04 -13.57 -17.51
N GLU A 284 5.37 -14.69 -17.78
CA GLU A 284 4.25 -15.18 -16.95
C GLU A 284 4.62 -15.24 -15.46
N LYS A 285 5.73 -15.92 -15.14
CA LYS A 285 6.20 -16.07 -13.76
C LYS A 285 6.87 -14.81 -13.21
N ALA A 286 7.68 -14.14 -14.02
CA ALA A 286 8.31 -12.86 -13.67
C ALA A 286 7.27 -11.80 -13.25
N SER A 287 6.10 -11.82 -13.90
CA SER A 287 4.99 -10.91 -13.61
C SER A 287 4.40 -11.12 -12.20
N GLU A 288 4.41 -12.36 -11.68
CA GLU A 288 3.98 -12.66 -10.33
C GLU A 288 4.89 -12.00 -9.28
N VAL A 289 6.19 -12.14 -9.48
CA VAL A 289 7.22 -11.56 -8.62
C VAL A 289 7.16 -10.05 -8.69
N PHE A 290 7.05 -9.49 -9.90
CA PHE A 290 6.91 -8.07 -10.12
C PHE A 290 5.69 -7.51 -9.38
N TRP A 291 4.51 -8.14 -9.55
CA TRP A 291 3.28 -7.73 -8.87
C TRP A 291 3.42 -7.78 -7.34
N ALA A 292 3.93 -8.90 -6.83
CA ALA A 292 4.11 -9.10 -5.39
C ALA A 292 5.08 -8.08 -4.79
N THR A 293 6.15 -7.75 -5.50
CA THR A 293 7.18 -6.80 -5.06
C THR A 293 6.65 -5.37 -5.06
N LEU A 294 6.07 -4.93 -6.18
CA LEU A 294 5.57 -3.57 -6.36
C LEU A 294 4.41 -3.23 -5.41
N LEU A 295 3.52 -4.20 -5.20
CA LEU A 295 2.30 -4.01 -4.40
C LEU A 295 2.42 -4.56 -2.98
N ARG A 296 3.60 -5.02 -2.55
CA ARG A 296 3.84 -5.51 -1.19
C ARG A 296 3.31 -4.55 -0.13
N PHE A 297 3.64 -3.26 -0.27
CA PHE A 297 3.15 -2.22 0.62
C PHE A 297 1.62 -2.15 0.67
N LEU A 298 0.94 -2.33 -0.47
CA LEU A 298 -0.51 -2.25 -0.54
C LEU A 298 -1.17 -3.47 0.12
N TYR A 299 -0.58 -4.66 0.00
CA TYR A 299 -1.00 -5.85 0.75
C TYR A 299 -0.78 -5.67 2.26
N ASP A 300 0.37 -5.16 2.68
CA ASP A 300 0.67 -4.88 4.10
C ASP A 300 -0.26 -3.80 4.68
N ALA A 301 -0.55 -2.76 3.89
CA ALA A 301 -1.50 -1.70 4.25
C ALA A 301 -2.94 -2.24 4.35
N ALA A 302 -3.36 -3.10 3.42
CA ALA A 302 -4.68 -3.75 3.47
C ALA A 302 -4.80 -4.64 4.71
N ALA A 303 -3.80 -5.48 5.00
CA ALA A 303 -3.77 -6.33 6.19
C ALA A 303 -3.79 -5.51 7.48
N SER A 304 -3.00 -4.44 7.56
CA SER A 304 -2.97 -3.52 8.70
C SER A 304 -4.31 -2.81 8.88
N THR A 305 -4.98 -2.44 7.79
CA THR A 305 -6.32 -1.84 7.81
C THR A 305 -7.37 -2.81 8.33
N ILE A 306 -7.31 -4.08 7.94
CA ILE A 306 -8.18 -5.14 8.48
C ILE A 306 -7.95 -5.29 9.98
N ALA A 307 -6.68 -5.43 10.41
CA ALA A 307 -6.32 -5.58 11.81
C ALA A 307 -6.83 -4.39 12.66
N LEU A 308 -6.59 -3.16 12.19
CA LEU A 308 -7.07 -1.94 12.83
C LEU A 308 -8.61 -1.92 12.92
N GLY A 309 -9.29 -2.25 11.83
CA GLY A 309 -10.75 -2.33 11.81
C GLY A 309 -11.29 -3.34 12.81
N LEU A 310 -10.70 -4.53 12.89
CA LEU A 310 -11.07 -5.56 13.85
C LEU A 310 -10.81 -5.13 15.31
N ILE A 311 -9.68 -4.49 15.59
CA ILE A 311 -9.37 -3.95 16.92
C ILE A 311 -10.41 -2.90 17.33
N LEU A 312 -10.70 -1.94 16.44
CA LEU A 312 -11.72 -0.92 16.67
C LEU A 312 -13.12 -1.52 16.86
N LEU A 313 -13.43 -2.57 16.09
CA LEU A 313 -14.68 -3.30 16.21
C LEU A 313 -14.78 -3.96 17.60
N VAL A 314 -13.76 -4.71 18.02
CA VAL A 314 -13.71 -5.34 19.36
C VAL A 314 -13.82 -4.31 20.48
N ILE A 315 -13.08 -3.19 20.39
CA ILE A 315 -13.15 -2.10 21.36
C ILE A 315 -14.55 -1.47 21.37
N GLY A 316 -15.11 -1.11 20.20
CA GLY A 316 -16.43 -0.51 20.10
C GLY A 316 -17.54 -1.40 20.64
N LEU A 317 -17.47 -2.70 20.34
CA LEU A 317 -18.36 -3.72 20.86
C LEU A 317 -18.22 -3.85 22.37
N TYR A 318 -16.98 -3.89 22.88
CA TYR A 318 -16.70 -3.87 24.30
C TYR A 318 -17.24 -2.60 24.98
N LEU A 319 -17.32 -1.44 24.33
CA LEU A 319 -17.92 -0.22 24.89
C LEU A 319 -19.45 -0.09 24.64
N CYS A 320 -20.07 -0.97 23.87
CA CYS A 320 -21.51 -0.92 23.58
C CYS A 320 -22.37 -1.54 24.71
N ASN A 321 -23.62 -1.07 24.89
CA ASN A 321 -24.61 -1.66 25.82
C ASN A 321 -25.53 -2.68 25.11
N ALA A 322 -24.99 -3.50 24.19
CA ALA A 322 -25.75 -4.59 23.58
C ALA A 322 -25.81 -5.79 24.56
N ARG A 323 -26.90 -6.57 24.58
CA ARG A 323 -27.12 -7.67 25.55
C ARG A 323 -25.93 -8.63 25.63
N TRP A 324 -25.42 -9.06 24.47
CA TRP A 324 -24.25 -9.94 24.37
C TRP A 324 -22.93 -9.27 24.83
N ALA A 325 -22.78 -7.95 24.64
CA ALA A 325 -21.63 -7.20 25.11
C ALA A 325 -21.64 -6.98 26.64
N VAL A 326 -22.84 -6.96 27.24
CA VAL A 326 -23.02 -6.92 28.70
C VAL A 326 -22.61 -8.25 29.33
N GLU A 327 -22.97 -9.38 28.72
CA GLU A 327 -22.55 -10.72 29.16
C GLU A 327 -21.03 -10.89 29.07
N LEU A 328 -20.42 -10.51 27.94
CA LEU A 328 -18.96 -10.54 27.76
C LEU A 328 -18.24 -9.66 28.80
N ARG A 329 -18.74 -8.45 29.08
CA ARG A 329 -18.22 -7.63 30.19
C ARG A 329 -18.43 -8.26 31.55
N ALA A 330 -19.56 -8.92 31.79
CA ALA A 330 -19.83 -9.57 33.06
C ALA A 330 -18.83 -10.72 33.31
N SER A 331 -18.50 -11.51 32.29
CA SER A 331 -17.47 -12.55 32.34
C SER A 331 -16.07 -11.96 32.57
N VAL A 332 -15.69 -10.91 31.84
CA VAL A 332 -14.39 -10.26 32.04
C VAL A 332 -14.31 -9.58 33.41
N ASN A 333 -15.39 -8.95 33.88
CA ASN A 333 -15.46 -8.36 35.22
C ASN A 333 -15.38 -9.42 36.31
N THR A 334 -16.04 -10.57 36.17
CA THR A 334 -15.94 -11.65 37.16
C THR A 334 -14.55 -12.27 37.21
N LEU A 335 -13.85 -12.39 36.08
CA LEU A 335 -12.44 -12.78 36.04
C LEU A 335 -11.55 -11.71 36.69
N ALA A 336 -11.74 -10.45 36.34
CA ALA A 336 -11.02 -9.33 36.92
C ALA A 336 -11.26 -9.23 38.43
N ASP A 337 -12.47 -9.52 38.90
CA ASP A 337 -12.84 -9.58 40.30
C ASP A 337 -12.14 -10.73 41.02
N LYS A 338 -12.05 -11.92 40.41
CA LYS A 338 -11.29 -13.06 40.96
C LYS A 338 -9.79 -12.79 41.06
N VAL A 339 -9.23 -12.09 40.08
CA VAL A 339 -7.83 -11.64 40.11
C VAL A 339 -7.63 -10.52 41.14
N ALA A 340 -8.59 -9.60 41.25
CA ALA A 340 -8.54 -8.53 42.24
C ALA A 340 -8.68 -9.06 43.68
N THR A 341 -9.33 -10.22 43.92
CA THR A 341 -9.37 -10.84 45.26
C THR A 341 -8.03 -11.41 45.70
N THR A 342 -7.12 -11.68 44.76
CA THR A 342 -5.78 -12.22 45.05
C THR A 342 -4.74 -11.12 45.32
N ILE A 343 -5.10 -9.85 45.13
CA ILE A 343 -4.20 -8.71 45.33
C ILE A 343 -4.34 -8.19 46.77
N PRO A 344 -3.26 -8.15 47.58
CA PRO A 344 -3.30 -7.61 48.93
C PRO A 344 -3.65 -6.11 48.96
N PRO A 345 -4.26 -5.60 50.04
CA PRO A 345 -4.44 -4.16 50.22
C PRO A 345 -3.07 -3.45 50.25
N GLY A 346 -2.92 -2.40 49.43
CA GLY A 346 -1.65 -1.72 49.20
C GLY A 346 -1.78 -0.50 48.26
N PRO A 347 -0.65 0.06 47.77
CA PRO A 347 -0.64 1.27 46.94
C PRO A 347 -1.49 1.15 45.67
N ILE A 348 -1.50 -0.03 45.06
CA ILE A 348 -2.23 -0.35 43.82
C ILE A 348 -3.76 -0.28 44.03
N THR A 349 -4.26 -0.74 45.18
CA THR A 349 -5.69 -0.72 45.53
C THR A 349 -6.16 0.69 45.88
N ASN A 350 -5.33 1.50 46.55
CA ASN A 350 -5.62 2.92 46.84
C ASN A 350 -5.70 3.79 45.57
N SER A 351 -4.80 3.57 44.61
CA SER A 351 -4.89 4.25 43.30
C SER A 351 -6.08 3.79 42.45
N GLY A 352 -6.64 2.60 42.74
CA GLY A 352 -7.79 2.04 42.04
C GLY A 352 -9.06 2.87 42.18
N VAL A 353 -9.24 3.61 43.29
CA VAL A 353 -10.41 4.49 43.51
C VAL A 353 -10.39 5.68 42.54
N TRP A 354 -9.24 6.32 42.35
CA TRP A 354 -9.06 7.40 41.37
C TRP A 354 -9.21 6.89 39.93
N VAL A 355 -8.68 5.70 39.63
CA VAL A 355 -8.84 5.10 38.30
C VAL A 355 -10.30 4.70 38.04
N ALA A 356 -11.05 4.29 39.06
CA ALA A 356 -12.48 4.02 38.96
C ALA A 356 -13.30 5.29 38.69
N SER A 357 -12.98 6.41 39.34
CA SER A 357 -13.65 7.70 39.08
C SER A 357 -13.30 8.28 37.71
N ASN A 358 -12.07 8.07 37.23
CA ASN A 358 -11.56 8.65 35.99
C ASN A 358 -11.45 7.65 34.82
N ALA A 359 -12.06 6.46 34.93
CA ALA A 359 -11.93 5.36 33.97
C ALA A 359 -12.22 5.76 32.51
N ARG A 360 -13.13 6.73 32.28
CA ARG A 360 -13.42 7.26 30.94
C ARG A 360 -12.22 7.95 30.30
N TYR A 361 -11.44 8.69 31.08
CA TYR A 361 -10.28 9.45 30.60
C TYR A 361 -9.08 8.52 30.40
N VAL A 362 -8.88 7.56 31.29
CA VAL A 362 -7.80 6.57 31.16
C VAL A 362 -7.99 5.69 29.91
N ARG A 363 -9.22 5.24 29.63
CA ARG A 363 -9.53 4.49 28.40
C ARG A 363 -9.34 5.34 27.15
N ALA A 364 -9.75 6.62 27.19
CA ALA A 364 -9.52 7.55 26.09
C ALA A 364 -8.02 7.80 25.86
N ALA A 365 -7.23 7.94 26.92
CA ALA A 365 -5.78 8.10 26.85
C ALA A 365 -5.10 6.88 26.23
N ILE A 366 -5.48 5.65 26.62
CA ILE A 366 -4.96 4.41 26.01
C ILE A 366 -5.28 4.39 24.51
N PHE A 367 -6.49 4.76 24.12
CA PHE A 367 -6.88 4.82 22.72
C PHE A 367 -6.09 5.88 21.93
N VAL A 368 -5.87 7.06 22.52
CA VAL A 368 -5.05 8.13 21.93
C VAL A 368 -3.60 7.68 21.79
N ILE A 369 -3.03 7.03 22.80
CA ILE A 369 -1.67 6.48 22.75
C ILE A 369 -1.57 5.39 21.68
N PHE A 370 -2.54 4.48 21.60
CA PHE A 370 -2.61 3.48 20.54
C PHE A 370 -2.65 4.13 19.15
N ALA A 371 -3.53 5.12 18.96
CA ALA A 371 -3.61 5.86 17.70
C ALA A 371 -2.29 6.58 17.37
N LEU A 372 -1.67 7.24 18.36
CA LEU A 372 -0.37 7.90 18.20
C LEU A 372 0.75 6.91 17.83
N ILE A 373 0.77 5.72 18.44
CA ILE A 373 1.73 4.67 18.10
C ILE A 373 1.57 4.24 16.64
N LEU A 374 0.35 4.14 16.12
CA LEU A 374 0.14 3.82 14.71
C LEU A 374 0.53 4.98 13.79
N LEU A 375 0.25 6.22 14.21
CA LEU A 375 0.47 7.43 13.42
C LEU A 375 1.95 7.86 13.34
N ILE A 376 2.73 7.67 14.40
CA ILE A 376 4.17 8.01 14.43
C ILE A 376 4.99 7.03 13.58
N GLY A 377 4.45 5.85 13.32
CA GLY A 377 5.06 4.89 12.42
C GLY A 377 4.77 5.25 11.01
N ASN A 378 5.67 5.96 10.34
CA ASN A 378 5.56 6.22 8.91
C ASN A 378 5.56 4.93 8.05
N ASN A 379 5.53 3.73 8.65
CA ASN A 379 5.46 2.44 7.98
C ASN A 379 4.20 1.73 8.48
N LEU A 380 3.27 1.41 7.57
CA LEU A 380 2.09 0.56 7.83
C LEU A 380 2.53 -0.89 7.98
N ASP A 381 3.24 -1.16 9.08
CA ASP A 381 3.71 -2.50 9.42
C ASP A 381 2.60 -3.27 10.16
N LEU A 382 2.31 -4.46 9.67
CA LEU A 382 1.30 -5.36 10.25
C LEU A 382 1.71 -5.78 11.66
N ALA A 383 2.98 -6.08 11.88
CA ALA A 383 3.47 -6.51 13.19
C ALA A 383 3.31 -5.38 14.21
N ARG A 384 3.71 -4.15 13.87
CA ARG A 384 3.47 -2.96 14.70
C ARG A 384 1.99 -2.78 15.03
N THR A 385 1.10 -2.91 14.04
CA THR A 385 -0.35 -2.72 14.24
C THR A 385 -0.93 -3.74 15.20
N ILE A 386 -0.56 -5.01 15.03
CA ILE A 386 -0.97 -6.10 15.92
C ILE A 386 -0.42 -5.88 17.33
N TRP A 387 0.88 -5.64 17.48
CA TRP A 387 1.50 -5.43 18.80
C TRP A 387 0.94 -4.21 19.52
N ALA A 388 0.75 -3.09 18.82
CA ALA A 388 0.10 -1.91 19.40
C ALA A 388 -1.32 -2.24 19.86
N GLY A 389 -2.07 -3.04 19.07
CA GLY A 389 -3.42 -3.49 19.41
C GLY A 389 -3.44 -4.39 20.64
N VAL A 390 -2.53 -5.37 20.69
CA VAL A 390 -2.36 -6.27 21.83
C VAL A 390 -2.00 -5.48 23.10
N ILE A 391 -1.05 -4.55 23.01
CA ILE A 391 -0.67 -3.68 24.13
C ILE A 391 -1.87 -2.85 24.60
N ALA A 392 -2.64 -2.26 23.67
CA ALA A 392 -3.83 -1.50 24.02
C ALA A 392 -4.89 -2.37 24.71
N LEU A 393 -5.12 -3.60 24.24
CA LEU A 393 -6.04 -4.54 24.86
C LEU A 393 -5.57 -4.97 26.26
N ILE A 394 -4.27 -5.23 26.43
CA ILE A 394 -3.67 -5.54 27.74
C ILE A 394 -3.84 -4.36 28.70
N LEU A 395 -3.54 -3.13 28.27
CA LEU A 395 -3.72 -1.93 29.09
C LEU A 395 -5.18 -1.73 29.49
N LEU A 396 -6.13 -1.98 28.58
CA LEU A 396 -7.56 -1.93 28.90
C LEU A 396 -7.95 -3.01 29.93
N ALA A 397 -7.41 -4.22 29.82
CA ALA A 397 -7.64 -5.29 30.80
C ALA A 397 -7.06 -4.94 32.18
N ILE A 398 -5.84 -4.38 32.24
CA ILE A 398 -5.22 -3.90 33.49
C ILE A 398 -6.07 -2.82 34.15
N VAL A 399 -6.53 -1.82 33.39
CA VAL A 399 -7.44 -0.78 33.90
C VAL A 399 -8.71 -1.41 34.45
N GLN A 400 -9.24 -2.45 33.82
CA GLN A 400 -10.44 -3.12 34.29
C GLN A 400 -10.24 -3.84 35.63
N VAL A 401 -9.10 -4.52 35.82
CA VAL A 401 -8.72 -5.13 37.11
C VAL A 401 -8.52 -4.06 38.20
N TRP A 402 -7.88 -2.93 37.86
CA TRP A 402 -7.66 -1.83 38.79
C TRP A 402 -8.95 -1.15 39.24
N VAL A 403 -9.90 -0.93 38.33
CA VAL A 403 -11.22 -0.39 38.66
C VAL A 403 -12.00 -1.35 39.55
N ALA A 404 -11.92 -2.66 39.30
CA ALA A 404 -12.56 -3.68 40.13
C ALA A 404 -11.98 -3.71 41.55
N ALA A 405 -10.65 -3.59 41.69
CA ALA A 405 -9.97 -3.51 42.97
C ALA A 405 -10.34 -2.25 43.77
N GLY A 406 -10.45 -1.09 43.11
CA GLY A 406 -10.82 0.18 43.76
C GLY A 406 -12.25 0.25 44.29
N ARG A 407 -13.20 -0.45 43.64
CA ARG A 407 -14.62 -0.51 44.10
C ARG A 407 -14.82 -1.26 45.41
N ARG A 408 -13.80 -1.98 45.91
CA ARG A 408 -13.88 -2.81 47.12
C ARG A 408 -13.45 -2.09 48.39
N GLN A 409 -12.89 -0.88 48.29
CA GLN A 409 -12.56 -0.13 49.49
C GLN A 409 -13.83 0.46 50.10
N PRO A 410 -14.11 0.21 51.40
CA PRO A 410 -15.18 0.91 52.08
C PRO A 410 -14.87 2.42 52.07
N VAL A 411 -15.89 3.23 51.76
CA VAL A 411 -15.80 4.69 51.89
C VAL A 411 -15.31 4.99 53.30
N PRO A 412 -14.23 5.77 53.49
CA PRO A 412 -13.84 6.18 54.84
C PRO A 412 -15.01 6.97 55.41
N VAL A 413 -15.62 6.45 56.46
CA VAL A 413 -16.59 7.20 57.28
C VAL A 413 -15.80 8.39 57.80
N ALA A 414 -16.18 9.59 57.34
CA ALA A 414 -15.60 10.83 57.82
C ALA A 414 -15.74 10.85 59.35
N ALA A 415 -14.60 10.89 60.04
CA ALA A 415 -14.52 11.06 61.48
C ALA A 415 -14.78 12.52 61.86
#